data_AF-A0A1A9QYI6-F1
#
_entry.id   AF-A0A1A9QYI6-F1
#
_cell.length_a   1.000
_cell.length_b   1.000
_cell.length_c   1.000
_cell.angle_alpha   90.00
_cell.angle_beta   90.00
_cell.angle_gamma   90.00
#
_symmetry.space_group_name_H-M   'P 1'
#
loop_
_entity.id
_entity.type
_entity.pdbx_description
1 polymer ?
#
loop_
_entity_poly.entity_id
_entity_poly.type
_entity_poly.pdbx_seq_one_letter_code
_entity_poly.pdbx_strand_id
1 'polypeptide(L)'
;MSVCIGNLYRYLAIPAVLVLAGCASGRGGPDSANQMTQYAAEYCRSLGGENVIRESSLGTGRYCRLPDGRVENEWKLYRTERLDND
;
A
#
# COMPACT_ATOMS: atom_id res chain seq x y z
N MET A 1 28.20 5.22 52.50
CA MET A 1 26.89 5.36 51.84
C MET A 1 26.97 6.24 50.58
N SER A 2 27.44 5.72 49.44
CA SER A 2 27.36 6.48 48.16
C SER A 2 27.31 5.62 46.89
N VAL A 3 27.11 4.30 46.98
CA VAL A 3 27.03 3.41 45.81
C VAL A 3 25.62 2.85 45.59
N CYS A 4 24.70 2.99 46.56
CA CYS A 4 23.34 2.43 46.47
C CYS A 4 22.34 3.30 45.67
N ILE A 5 22.66 4.56 45.36
CA ILE A 5 21.73 5.48 44.68
C ILE A 5 21.87 5.39 43.15
N GLY A 6 23.08 5.16 42.62
CA GLY A 6 23.34 5.14 41.18
C GLY A 6 22.88 3.87 40.46
N ASN A 7 22.87 2.71 41.14
CA ASN A 7 22.52 1.45 40.48
C ASN A 7 21.00 1.22 40.40
N LEU A 8 20.20 1.85 41.26
CA LEU A 8 18.73 1.75 41.21
C LEU A 8 18.15 2.56 40.04
N TYR A 9 18.73 3.73 39.74
CA TYR A 9 18.31 4.59 38.63
C TYR A 9 18.57 3.96 37.26
N ARG A 10 19.58 3.07 37.16
CA ARG A 10 19.91 2.35 35.92
C ARG A 10 18.95 1.21 35.61
N TYR A 11 18.32 0.61 36.62
CA TYR A 11 17.30 -0.45 36.42
C TYR A 11 15.90 0.10 36.14
N LEU A 12 15.63 1.36 36.48
CA LEU A 12 14.35 2.04 36.21
C LEU A 12 14.29 2.71 34.83
N ALA A 13 15.43 2.98 34.20
CA ALA A 13 15.49 3.59 32.86
C ALA A 13 15.30 2.60 31.70
N ILE A 14 15.47 1.28 31.93
CA ILE A 14 15.49 0.28 30.86
C ILE A 14 14.09 -0.15 30.37
N PRO A 15 13.03 -0.31 31.20
CA PRO A 15 11.73 -0.75 30.67
C PRO A 15 10.96 0.38 29.94
N ALA A 16 11.30 1.65 30.18
CA ALA A 16 10.60 2.78 29.59
C ALA A 16 10.87 2.96 28.08
N VAL A 17 12.02 2.52 27.58
CA VAL A 17 12.38 2.66 26.16
C VAL A 17 11.70 1.59 25.29
N LEU A 18 11.37 0.42 25.85
CA LEU A 18 10.74 -0.68 25.12
C LEU A 18 9.26 -0.43 24.73
N VAL A 19 8.58 0.51 25.40
CA VAL A 19 7.15 0.78 25.17
C VAL A 19 6.92 1.66 23.92
N LEU A 20 7.93 2.37 23.42
CA LEU A 20 7.79 3.30 22.28
C LEU A 20 8.05 2.68 20.90
N ALA A 21 8.51 1.43 20.82
CA ALA A 21 8.78 0.75 19.54
C ALA A 21 7.54 0.07 18.91
N GLY A 22 6.33 0.37 19.39
CA GLY A 22 5.08 -0.29 18.99
C GLY A 22 4.29 0.35 17.84
N CYS A 23 4.66 1.55 17.35
CA CYS A 23 3.93 2.24 16.28
C CYS A 23 4.82 2.49 15.06
N ALA A 24 5.20 1.42 14.37
CA ALA A 24 5.72 1.49 13.02
C ALA A 24 5.06 0.45 12.10
N SER A 25 3.75 0.21 12.28
CA SER A 25 2.90 -0.51 11.33
C SER A 25 2.41 0.44 10.24
N GLY A 26 3.35 0.90 9.42
CA GLY A 26 3.09 1.83 8.31
C GLY A 26 3.93 1.51 7.09
N ARG A 27 3.90 0.26 6.61
CA ARG A 27 4.51 -0.11 5.31
C ARG A 27 3.42 -0.35 4.27
N GLY A 28 2.75 0.72 3.90
CA GLY A 28 2.10 0.86 2.59
C GLY A 28 2.93 1.84 1.76
N GLY A 29 4.10 1.41 1.30
CA GLY A 29 4.92 2.20 0.38
C GLY A 29 4.26 2.25 -1.02
N PRO A 30 4.66 3.19 -1.89
CA PRO A 30 4.14 3.31 -3.26
C PRO A 30 4.32 2.03 -4.13
N ASP A 31 5.14 1.08 -3.66
CA ASP A 31 5.36 -0.24 -4.25
C ASP A 31 4.49 -1.37 -3.66
N SER A 32 3.50 -1.05 -2.82
CA SER A 32 2.41 -1.98 -2.56
C SER A 32 1.48 -2.01 -3.77
N ALA A 33 2.00 -2.38 -4.94
CA ALA A 33 1.22 -2.96 -6.02
C ALA A 33 0.69 -4.30 -5.51
N ASN A 34 -0.31 -4.19 -4.65
CA ASN A 34 -1.20 -5.23 -4.18
C ASN A 34 -1.55 -6.17 -5.35
N GLN A 35 -1.59 -7.49 -5.07
CA GLN A 35 -1.91 -8.51 -6.08
C GLN A 35 -3.15 -8.14 -6.90
N MET A 36 -4.11 -7.50 -6.24
CA MET A 36 -5.33 -6.96 -6.83
C MET A 36 -5.10 -5.94 -7.97
N THR A 37 -4.11 -5.05 -7.86
CA THR A 37 -3.72 -4.14 -8.95
C THR A 37 -3.09 -4.89 -10.12
N GLN A 38 -2.35 -5.97 -9.86
CA GLN A 38 -1.81 -6.82 -10.93
C GLN A 38 -2.94 -7.55 -11.68
N TYR A 39 -3.91 -8.12 -10.96
CA TYR A 39 -5.07 -8.76 -11.59
C TYR A 39 -5.88 -7.79 -12.46
N ALA A 40 -6.04 -6.54 -12.03
CA ALA A 40 -6.70 -5.52 -12.85
C ALA A 40 -5.93 -5.20 -14.14
N ALA A 41 -4.60 -5.11 -14.06
CA ALA A 41 -3.73 -4.90 -15.21
C ALA A 41 -3.73 -6.10 -16.18
N GLU A 42 -3.79 -7.32 -15.66
CA GLU A 42 -3.94 -8.54 -16.46
C GLU A 42 -5.31 -8.61 -17.13
N TYR A 43 -6.37 -8.21 -16.42
CA TYR A 43 -7.72 -8.18 -16.97
C TYR A 43 -7.84 -7.20 -18.13
N CYS A 44 -7.28 -5.99 -18.00
CA CYS A 44 -7.25 -5.03 -19.11
C CYS A 44 -6.59 -5.62 -20.37
N ARG A 45 -5.44 -6.29 -20.22
CA ARG A 45 -4.77 -6.99 -21.33
C ARG A 45 -5.62 -8.12 -21.90
N SER A 46 -6.34 -8.86 -21.05
CA SER A 46 -7.22 -9.95 -21.49
C SER A 46 -8.38 -9.47 -22.36
N LEU A 47 -8.85 -8.23 -22.16
CA LEU A 47 -9.86 -7.58 -22.99
C LEU A 47 -9.30 -7.01 -24.31
N GLY A 48 -7.99 -7.18 -24.56
CA GLY A 48 -7.30 -6.56 -25.70
C GLY A 48 -7.04 -5.06 -25.51
N GLY A 49 -7.11 -4.58 -24.28
CA GLY A 49 -6.78 -3.19 -23.93
C GLY A 49 -5.30 -2.97 -23.63
N GLU A 50 -4.92 -1.71 -23.55
CA GLU A 50 -3.56 -1.25 -23.24
C GLU A 50 -3.51 -0.58 -21.86
N ASN A 51 -2.53 -0.97 -21.05
CA ASN A 51 -2.34 -0.45 -19.70
C ASN A 51 -1.57 0.88 -19.77
N VAL A 52 -2.18 1.95 -19.27
CA VAL A 52 -1.66 3.32 -19.30
C VAL A 52 -1.49 3.83 -17.88
N ILE A 53 -0.29 4.31 -17.55
CA ILE A 53 -0.02 4.95 -16.26
C ILE A 53 -0.23 6.45 -16.44
N ARG A 54 -1.00 7.07 -15.54
CA ARG A 54 -1.17 8.51 -15.49
C ARG A 54 -0.85 9.05 -14.11
N GLU A 55 -0.01 10.06 -14.09
CA GLU A 55 0.26 10.85 -12.90
C GLU A 55 -0.80 11.94 -12.75
N SER A 56 -1.24 12.15 -11.52
CA SER A 56 -2.19 13.19 -11.15
C SER A 56 -1.66 13.93 -9.91
N SER A 57 -2.26 15.07 -9.58
CA SER A 57 -1.96 15.80 -8.34
C SER A 57 -2.22 14.97 -7.07
N LEU A 58 -3.02 13.90 -7.17
CA LEU A 58 -3.34 12.97 -6.08
C LEU A 58 -2.44 11.72 -6.08
N GLY A 59 -1.54 11.58 -7.06
CA GLY A 59 -0.63 10.45 -7.20
C GLY A 59 -0.73 9.74 -8.56
N THR A 60 -0.01 8.63 -8.68
CA THR A 60 0.07 7.82 -9.90
C THR A 60 -1.04 6.78 -9.94
N GLY A 61 -1.94 6.87 -10.92
CA GLY A 61 -3.00 5.91 -11.19
C GLY A 61 -2.76 5.11 -12.47
N ARG A 62 -3.34 3.91 -12.55
CA ARG A 62 -3.29 3.08 -13.75
C ARG A 62 -4.66 2.99 -14.43
N TYR A 63 -4.67 3.03 -15.75
CA TYR A 63 -5.84 3.18 -16.61
C TYR A 63 -5.79 2.18 -17.76
N CYS A 64 -6.93 1.57 -18.08
CA CYS A 64 -7.10 0.68 -19.22
C CYS A 64 -7.60 1.49 -20.40
N ARG A 65 -6.87 1.48 -21.51
CA ARG A 65 -7.38 1.93 -22.81
C ARG A 65 -7.96 0.72 -23.51
N LEU A 66 -9.28 0.65 -23.59
CA LEU A 66 -10.00 -0.43 -24.28
C LEU A 66 -9.89 -0.24 -25.81
N PRO A 67 -10.01 -1.32 -26.60
CA PRO A 67 -10.03 -1.24 -28.07
C PRO A 67 -11.23 -0.44 -28.60
N ASP A 68 -12.27 -0.29 -27.79
CA ASP A 68 -13.44 0.58 -28.04
C ASP A 68 -13.12 2.08 -27.94
N GLY A 69 -11.91 2.45 -27.49
CA GLY A 69 -11.45 3.84 -27.33
C GLY A 69 -11.75 4.46 -25.97
N ARG A 70 -12.51 3.76 -25.11
CA ARG A 70 -12.73 4.12 -23.71
C ARG A 70 -11.43 4.05 -22.91
N VAL A 71 -11.20 5.03 -22.04
CA VAL A 71 -10.09 5.02 -21.07
C VAL A 71 -10.66 5.14 -19.68
N GLU A 72 -10.50 4.09 -18.88
CA GLU A 72 -11.06 4.02 -17.53
C GLU A 72 -10.02 3.48 -16.54
N ASN A 73 -10.20 3.74 -15.25
CA ASN A 73 -9.27 3.26 -14.23
C ASN A 73 -9.32 1.72 -14.16
N GLU A 74 -8.17 1.04 -14.31
CA GLU A 74 -8.09 -0.44 -14.38
C GLU A 74 -8.71 -1.08 -13.15
N TRP A 75 -8.46 -0.50 -11.98
CA TRP A 75 -8.95 -1.00 -10.71
C TRP A 75 -10.46 -0.83 -10.54
N LYS A 76 -11.04 0.26 -11.06
CA LYS A 76 -12.49 0.45 -11.08
C LYS A 76 -13.15 -0.58 -12.01
N LEU A 77 -12.61 -0.75 -13.22
CA LEU A 77 -13.12 -1.70 -14.20
C LEU A 77 -13.12 -3.14 -13.65
N TYR A 78 -11.99 -3.58 -13.11
CA TYR A 78 -11.85 -4.93 -12.56
C TYR A 78 -12.82 -5.20 -11.40
N ARG A 79 -13.02 -4.24 -10.50
CA ARG A 79 -13.97 -4.41 -9.39
C ARG A 79 -15.41 -4.54 -9.90
N THR A 80 -15.82 -3.63 -10.78
CA THR A 80 -17.21 -3.58 -11.28
C THR A 80 -17.55 -4.75 -12.21
N GLU A 81 -16.61 -5.20 -13.05
CA GLU A 81 -16.91 -6.22 -14.04
C GLU A 81 -16.56 -7.63 -13.57
N ARG A 82 -15.44 -7.80 -12.86
CA ARG A 82 -15.01 -9.12 -12.38
C ARG A 82 -15.52 -9.41 -10.97
N LEU A 83 -15.23 -8.56 -9.98
CA LEU A 83 -15.52 -8.88 -8.58
C LEU A 83 -17.00 -8.77 -8.20
N ASP A 84 -17.78 -7.90 -8.85
CA ASP A 84 -19.24 -7.80 -8.63
C ASP A 84 -20.04 -8.88 -9.38
N ASN A 85 -19.44 -9.62 -10.34
CA ASN A 85 -20.10 -10.69 -11.09
C ASN A 85 -19.69 -12.12 -10.65
N ASP A 86 -18.81 -12.26 -9.65
CA ASP A 86 -18.38 -13.54 -9.05
C ASP A 86 -19.10 -13.76 -7.69
#